data_AF-A0A2W1NQA0-F1
#
_entry.id   AF-A0A2W1NQA0-F1
#
_cell.length_a   1.000
_cell.length_b   1.000
_cell.length_c   1.000
_cell.angle_alpha   90.00
_cell.angle_beta   90.00
_cell.angle_gamma   90.00
#
_symmetry.space_group_name_H-M   'P 1'
#
loop_
_entity.id
_entity.type
_entity.pdbx_description
1 polymer ?
#
loop_
_entity_poly.entity_id
_entity_poly.type
_entity_poly.pdbx_seq_one_letter_code
_entity_poly.pdbx_strand_id
1 'polypeptide(L)'
;MFAPCPTFENRFKFKYYFKNDSTAWIDPSISVLNVHQKMPFTHNGNLAVGQYNMLYWVKCDLDTLPIPTDQAINFQNYPVLKKKRGLLLLKNYTEGYARLNFDEKPISTSIEIDYRHVFDPNESKKYIFNNFK
;
A
#
# COMPACT_ATOMS: atom_id res chain seq x y z
N MET A 1 -6.96 -21.93 16.23
CA MET A 1 -7.73 -21.06 15.31
C MET A 1 -7.10 -21.22 13.94
N PHE A 2 -7.70 -22.00 13.04
CA PHE A 2 -7.21 -22.12 11.66
C PHE A 2 -7.46 -20.76 10.99
N ALA A 3 -6.40 -19.99 10.73
CA ALA A 3 -6.53 -18.85 9.86
C ALA A 3 -6.78 -19.40 8.45
N PRO A 4 -7.88 -19.04 7.76
CA PRO A 4 -8.08 -19.46 6.38
C PRO A 4 -6.85 -19.02 5.55
N CYS A 5 -6.40 -19.90 4.65
CA CYS A 5 -5.32 -19.57 3.74
C CYS A 5 -5.67 -18.28 2.99
N PRO A 6 -4.83 -17.23 3.01
CA PRO A 6 -5.14 -15.99 2.32
C PRO A 6 -5.31 -16.27 0.83
N THR A 7 -6.49 -15.97 0.30
CA THR A 7 -6.79 -16.12 -1.13
C THR A 7 -6.22 -14.98 -1.98
N PHE A 8 -5.75 -13.91 -1.33
CA PHE A 8 -5.12 -12.78 -1.97
C PHE A 8 -3.72 -12.53 -1.42
N GLU A 9 -2.78 -12.31 -2.33
CA GLU A 9 -1.45 -11.78 -2.06
C GLU A 9 -1.45 -10.29 -2.41
N ASN A 10 -1.51 -9.45 -1.38
CA ASN A 10 -1.66 -8.01 -1.55
C ASN A 10 -0.34 -7.30 -1.25
N ARG A 11 0.04 -6.35 -2.11
CA ARG A 11 1.29 -5.60 -1.97
C ARG A 11 1.09 -4.13 -2.26
N PHE A 12 1.94 -3.30 -1.67
CA PHE A 12 2.07 -1.90 -2.05
C PHE A 12 3.52 -1.58 -2.34
N LYS A 13 3.73 -0.74 -3.35
CA LYS A 13 5.02 -0.15 -3.65
C LYS A 13 4.92 1.35 -3.65
N PHE A 14 5.96 2.00 -3.17
CA PHE A 14 6.04 3.45 -3.10
C PHE A 14 7.19 3.96 -3.93
N LYS A 15 6.96 5.10 -4.57
CA LYS A 15 8.01 5.93 -5.13
C LYS A 15 7.85 7.33 -4.57
N TYR A 16 8.83 7.78 -3.81
CA TYR A 16 8.82 9.08 -3.17
C TYR A 16 9.48 10.12 -4.06
N TYR A 17 8.92 11.32 -4.05
CA TYR A 17 9.47 12.50 -4.71
C TYR A 17 9.75 13.56 -3.65
N PHE A 18 11.03 13.89 -3.50
CA PHE A 18 11.55 14.92 -2.62
C PHE A 18 11.86 16.19 -3.42
N LYS A 19 12.38 17.23 -2.77
CA LYS A 19 12.62 18.52 -3.44
C LYS A 19 13.58 18.41 -4.63
N ASN A 20 14.63 17.61 -4.50
CA ASN A 20 15.70 17.51 -5.48
C ASN A 20 15.95 16.09 -6.00
N ASP A 21 15.24 15.08 -5.49
CA ASP A 21 15.50 13.67 -5.81
C ASP A 21 14.21 12.83 -5.77
N SER A 22 14.29 11.60 -6.27
CA SER A 22 13.23 10.61 -6.18
C SER A 22 13.81 9.22 -5.89
N THR A 23 13.06 8.41 -5.16
CA THR A 23 13.49 7.04 -4.89
C THR A 23 13.21 6.11 -6.07
N ALA A 24 13.86 4.95 -6.09
CA ALA A 24 13.34 3.79 -6.81
C ALA A 24 11.99 3.35 -6.21
N TRP A 25 11.28 2.45 -6.89
CA TRP A 25 10.11 1.80 -6.31
C TRP A 25 10.55 0.90 -5.14
N ILE A 26 9.96 1.13 -3.97
CA ILE A 26 10.26 0.41 -2.74
C ILE A 26 9.03 -0.39 -2.35
N ASP A 27 9.23 -1.67 -2.06
CA ASP A 27 8.22 -2.55 -1.48
C ASP A 27 8.55 -2.77 0.01
N PRO A 28 7.92 -2.02 0.92
CA PRO A 28 8.18 -2.14 2.36
C PRO A 28 7.65 -3.45 2.96
N SER A 29 6.86 -4.24 2.23
CA SER A 29 6.45 -5.56 2.69
C SER A 29 7.60 -6.57 2.61
N ILE A 30 8.55 -6.37 1.69
CA ILE A 30 9.71 -7.25 1.53
C ILE A 30 10.60 -7.26 2.77
N SER A 31 10.84 -6.10 3.39
CA SER A 31 11.65 -6.04 4.60
C SER A 31 10.96 -6.72 5.77
N VAL A 32 9.65 -6.51 5.94
CA VAL A 32 8.84 -7.15 6.99
C VAL A 32 8.78 -8.66 6.78
N LEU A 33 8.58 -9.12 5.54
CA LEU A 33 8.57 -10.54 5.18
C LEU A 33 9.93 -11.19 5.48
N ASN A 34 11.02 -10.56 5.05
CA ASN A 34 12.38 -11.08 5.28
C ASN A 34 12.70 -11.18 6.78
N VAL A 35 12.27 -10.22 7.60
CA VAL A 35 12.44 -10.26 9.06
C VAL A 35 11.57 -11.36 9.66
N HIS A 36 10.31 -11.49 9.23
CA HIS A 36 9.40 -12.52 9.73
C HIS A 36 9.88 -13.94 9.40
N GLN A 37 10.39 -14.16 8.18
CA GLN A 37 10.97 -15.46 7.77
C GLN A 37 12.20 -15.84 8.60
N LYS A 38 13.03 -14.85 8.98
CA LYS A 38 14.24 -15.08 9.78
C LYS A 38 13.95 -15.20 11.28
N MET A 39 12.87 -14.58 11.75
CA MET A 39 12.52 -14.51 13.17
C MET A 39 11.02 -14.82 13.37
N PRO A 40 10.62 -16.07 13.16
CA PRO A 40 9.24 -16.49 13.42
C PRO A 40 8.88 -16.21 14.89
N PHE A 41 7.61 -15.84 15.14
CA PHE A 41 7.05 -15.52 16.47
C PHE A 41 7.48 -14.19 17.12
N THR A 42 8.14 -13.29 16.39
CA THR A 42 8.46 -11.94 16.90
C THR A 42 7.35 -10.91 16.61
N HIS A 43 7.35 -9.78 17.33
CA HIS A 43 6.39 -8.67 17.17
C HIS A 43 6.29 -8.10 15.74
N ASN A 44 7.22 -8.46 14.85
CA ASN A 44 7.18 -8.15 13.43
C ASN A 44 5.95 -8.76 12.71
N GLY A 45 5.36 -9.83 13.26
CA GLY A 45 4.06 -10.35 12.80
C GLY A 45 2.93 -9.33 12.93
N ASN A 46 2.95 -8.47 13.96
CA ASN A 46 1.94 -7.41 14.13
C ASN A 46 2.06 -6.31 13.06
N LEU A 47 3.28 -6.03 12.59
CA LEU A 47 3.49 -5.09 11.49
C LEU A 47 2.95 -5.64 10.17
N ALA A 48 3.22 -6.91 9.88
CA ALA A 48 2.63 -7.59 8.73
C ALA A 48 1.10 -7.57 8.81
N VAL A 49 0.51 -7.94 9.95
CA VAL A 49 -0.95 -7.89 10.18
C VAL A 49 -1.50 -6.47 10.02
N GLY A 50 -0.79 -5.44 10.52
CA GLY A 50 -1.16 -4.04 10.35
C GLY A 50 -1.18 -3.60 8.89
N GLN A 51 -0.16 -3.98 8.11
CA GLN A 51 -0.09 -3.71 6.67
C GLN A 51 -1.22 -4.41 5.90
N TYR A 52 -1.51 -5.68 6.22
CA TYR A 52 -2.62 -6.43 5.64
C TYR A 52 -3.99 -5.81 5.97
N ASN A 53 -4.19 -5.37 7.22
CA ASN A 53 -5.43 -4.71 7.62
C ASN A 53 -5.60 -3.36 6.89
N MET A 54 -4.53 -2.60 6.72
CA MET A 54 -4.56 -1.36 5.92
C MET A 54 -4.96 -1.65 4.47
N LEU A 55 -4.34 -2.66 3.83
CA LEU A 55 -4.69 -3.09 2.47
C LEU A 55 -6.15 -3.52 2.34
N TYR A 56 -6.69 -4.24 3.34
CA TYR A 56 -8.09 -4.60 3.38
C TYR A 56 -9.01 -3.35 3.35
N TRP A 57 -8.76 -2.36 4.21
CA TRP A 57 -9.58 -1.14 4.23
C TRP A 57 -9.43 -0.32 2.95
N VAL A 58 -8.23 -0.25 2.38
CA VAL A 58 -8.01 0.41 1.07
C VAL A 58 -8.81 -0.31 -0.01
N LYS A 59 -8.81 -1.65 -0.04
CA LYS A 59 -9.59 -2.42 -1.00
C LYS A 59 -11.08 -2.13 -0.88
N CYS A 60 -11.63 -2.16 0.34
CA CYS A 60 -13.03 -1.83 0.59
C CYS A 60 -13.38 -0.42 0.07
N ASP A 61 -12.52 0.55 0.34
CA ASP A 61 -12.72 1.92 -0.14
C ASP A 61 -12.71 1.99 -1.67
N LEU A 62 -11.80 1.29 -2.34
CA LEU A 62 -11.66 1.28 -3.80
C LEU A 62 -12.79 0.52 -4.50
N ASP A 63 -13.23 -0.63 -3.97
CA ASP A 63 -14.35 -1.39 -4.55
C ASP A 63 -15.67 -0.62 -4.48
N THR A 64 -15.81 0.32 -3.54
CA THR A 64 -17.01 1.18 -3.43
C THR A 64 -17.00 2.38 -4.39
N LEU A 65 -15.94 2.56 -5.18
CA LEU A 65 -15.78 3.70 -6.06
C LEU A 65 -15.65 3.26 -7.51
N PRO A 66 -16.23 4.00 -8.47
CA PRO A 66 -16.14 3.68 -9.89
C PRO A 66 -14.78 4.13 -10.45
N ILE A 67 -13.71 3.53 -9.96
CA ILE A 67 -12.34 3.91 -10.32
C ILE A 67 -11.76 2.85 -11.26
N PRO A 68 -11.23 3.26 -12.42
CA PRO A 68 -10.60 2.33 -13.35
C PRO A 68 -9.34 1.72 -12.73
N THR A 69 -9.19 0.40 -12.89
CA THR A 69 -8.01 -0.38 -12.47
C THR A 69 -6.84 -0.24 -13.45
N ASP A 70 -7.09 0.24 -14.66
CA ASP A 70 -6.13 0.11 -15.76
C ASP A 70 -5.38 1.42 -16.03
N GLN A 71 -5.66 2.46 -15.24
CA GLN A 71 -5.15 3.81 -15.46
C GLN A 71 -4.53 4.37 -14.19
N ALA A 72 -3.52 5.21 -14.38
CA ALA A 72 -2.94 5.95 -13.27
C ALA A 72 -3.94 7.01 -12.76
N ILE A 73 -4.29 6.92 -11.48
CA ILE A 73 -5.24 7.77 -10.80
C ILE A 73 -4.47 8.96 -10.23
N ASN A 74 -4.77 10.17 -10.69
CA ASN A 74 -4.30 11.37 -10.02
C ASN A 74 -5.13 11.59 -8.75
N PHE A 75 -4.55 11.30 -7.58
CA PHE A 75 -5.26 11.36 -6.30
C PHE A 75 -5.88 12.74 -6.01
N GLN A 76 -5.31 13.82 -6.57
CA GLN A 76 -5.85 15.17 -6.39
C GLN A 76 -7.19 15.38 -7.10
N ASN A 77 -7.44 14.66 -8.18
CA ASN A 77 -8.65 14.79 -9.00
C ASN A 77 -9.86 14.07 -8.41
N TYR A 78 -9.68 13.35 -7.30
CA TYR A 78 -10.74 12.57 -6.66
C TYR A 78 -10.92 13.00 -5.20
N PRO A 79 -11.62 14.11 -4.93
CA PRO A 79 -11.86 14.59 -3.57
C PRO A 79 -12.53 13.56 -2.66
N VAL A 80 -13.34 12.65 -3.23
CA VAL A 80 -13.99 11.56 -2.51
C VAL A 80 -12.98 10.60 -1.88
N LEU A 81 -11.83 10.36 -2.54
CA LEU A 81 -10.78 9.47 -2.04
C LEU A 81 -10.13 10.02 -0.77
N LYS A 82 -10.03 11.35 -0.64
CA LYS A 82 -9.44 12.00 0.53
C LYS A 82 -10.25 11.81 1.82
N LYS A 83 -11.52 11.39 1.70
CA LYS A 83 -12.44 11.16 2.83
C LYS A 83 -12.51 9.68 3.24
N LYS A 84 -11.88 8.79 2.46
CA LYS A 84 -11.95 7.34 2.65
C LYS A 84 -10.89 6.89 3.67
N ARG A 85 -11.32 6.09 4.65
CA ARG A 85 -10.53 5.82 5.87
C ARG A 85 -9.27 5.01 5.57
N GLY A 86 -9.36 3.98 4.73
CA GLY A 86 -8.23 3.17 4.30
C GLY A 86 -7.18 4.00 3.57
N LEU A 87 -7.61 4.93 2.71
CA LEU A 87 -6.70 5.82 1.98
C LEU A 87 -6.04 6.87 2.89
N LEU A 88 -6.73 7.35 3.92
CA LEU A 88 -6.14 8.19 4.97
C LEU A 88 -5.09 7.43 5.78
N LEU A 89 -5.35 6.16 6.12
CA LEU A 89 -4.37 5.30 6.79
C LEU A 89 -3.14 5.07 5.90
N LEU A 90 -3.35 4.79 4.62
CA LEU A 90 -2.28 4.62 3.64
C LEU A 90 -1.43 5.88 3.52
N LYS A 91 -2.04 7.07 3.50
CA LYS A 91 -1.33 8.35 3.53
C LYS A 91 -0.44 8.49 4.74
N ASN A 92 -0.99 8.32 5.94
CA ASN A 92 -0.22 8.44 7.18
C ASN A 92 0.93 7.42 7.22
N TYR A 93 0.67 6.20 6.76
CA TYR A 93 1.67 5.15 6.68
C TYR A 93 2.80 5.53 5.69
N THR A 94 2.47 5.97 4.48
CA THR A 94 3.47 6.38 3.48
C THR A 94 4.34 7.55 3.94
N GLU A 95 3.74 8.57 4.57
CA GLU A 95 4.50 9.71 5.11
C GLU A 95 5.40 9.28 6.28
N GLY A 96 4.88 8.46 7.20
CA GLY A 96 5.65 7.95 8.33
C GLY A 96 6.83 7.07 7.89
N TYR A 97 6.60 6.21 6.89
CA TYR A 97 7.65 5.37 6.32
C TYR A 97 8.74 6.22 5.67
N ALA A 98 8.38 7.27 4.91
CA ALA A 98 9.35 8.15 4.29
C ALA A 98 10.22 8.87 5.31
N ARG A 99 9.61 9.44 6.35
CA ARG A 99 10.34 10.11 7.44
C ARG A 99 11.28 9.17 8.17
N LEU A 100 10.85 7.94 8.43
CA LEU A 100 11.68 6.96 9.13
C LEU A 100 12.91 6.53 8.32
N ASN A 101 12.78 6.38 7.00
CA ASN A 101 13.83 5.79 6.15
C ASN A 101 14.69 6.83 5.42
N PHE A 102 14.19 8.05 5.22
CA PHE A 102 14.88 9.10 4.45
C PHE A 102 15.09 10.40 5.24
N ASP A 103 14.57 10.48 6.47
CA ASP A 103 14.61 11.69 7.32
C ASP A 103 14.04 12.95 6.64
N GLU A 104 13.18 12.77 5.63
CA GLU A 104 12.57 13.85 4.86
C GLU A 104 11.07 13.60 4.65
N LYS A 105 10.28 14.68 4.64
CA LYS A 105 8.87 14.62 4.25
C LYS A 105 8.76 14.65 2.72
N PRO A 106 8.12 13.65 2.07
CA PRO A 106 7.97 13.66 0.62
C PRO A 106 7.02 14.77 0.18
N ILE A 107 7.32 15.39 -0.98
CA ILE A 107 6.43 16.36 -1.63
C ILE A 107 5.22 15.66 -2.23
N SER A 108 5.44 14.47 -2.77
CA SER A 108 4.39 13.57 -3.25
C SER A 108 4.89 12.14 -3.28
N THR A 109 3.95 11.20 -3.31
CA THR A 109 4.23 9.78 -3.44
C THR A 109 3.46 9.22 -4.63
N SER A 110 4.09 8.36 -5.43
CA SER A 110 3.37 7.45 -6.30
C SER A 110 3.21 6.11 -5.60
N ILE A 111 2.02 5.54 -5.64
CA ILE A 111 1.68 4.30 -4.96
C ILE A 111 1.18 3.31 -5.99
N GLU A 112 1.78 2.13 -6.05
CA GLU A 112 1.26 0.98 -6.76
C GLU A 112 0.66 0.03 -5.73
N ILE A 113 -0.59 -0.37 -5.92
CA ILE A 113 -1.27 -1.37 -5.08
C ILE A 113 -1.64 -2.54 -5.99
N ASP A 114 -1.19 -3.72 -5.61
CA ASP A 114 -1.42 -4.96 -6.32
C ASP A 114 -2.25 -5.89 -5.42
N TYR A 115 -3.46 -6.21 -5.85
CA TYR A 115 -4.32 -7.22 -5.24
C TYR A 115 -4.28 -8.44 -6.14
N ARG A 116 -3.43 -9.42 -5.84
CA ARG A 116 -3.31 -10.63 -6.65
C ARG A 116 -4.10 -11.76 -6.02
N HIS A 117 -5.08 -12.28 -6.73
CA HIS A 117 -5.77 -13.49 -6.26
C HIS A 117 -4.90 -14.72 -6.55
N VAL A 118 -4.72 -15.58 -5.55
CA VAL A 118 -3.80 -16.72 -5.58
C VAL A 118 -4.28 -17.80 -6.54
N PHE A 119 -5.60 -17.95 -6.70
CA PHE A 119 -6.20 -19.04 -7.46
C PHE A 119 -6.81 -18.62 -8.81
N ASP A 120 -7.19 -17.35 -8.96
CA ASP A 120 -7.85 -16.83 -10.17
C ASP A 120 -7.24 -15.48 -10.59
N PRO A 121 -6.33 -15.47 -11.56
CA PRO A 121 -5.70 -14.25 -12.05
C PRO A 121 -6.68 -13.17 -12.51
N ASN A 122 -7.89 -13.53 -12.96
CA ASN A 122 -8.88 -12.58 -13.48
C ASN A 122 -9.50 -11.70 -12.38
N GLU A 123 -9.43 -12.13 -11.12
CA GLU A 123 -9.84 -11.31 -9.97
C GLU A 123 -8.74 -10.38 -9.47
N SER A 124 -7.55 -10.42 -10.07
CA SER A 124 -6.44 -9.57 -9.67
C SER A 124 -6.67 -8.14 -10.13
N LYS A 125 -6.41 -7.18 -9.23
CA LYS A 125 -6.58 -5.75 -9.52
C LYS A 125 -5.31 -4.99 -9.21
N LYS A 126 -4.93 -4.09 -10.11
CA LYS A 126 -3.83 -3.16 -9.91
C LYS A 126 -4.38 -1.75 -9.81
N TYR A 127 -3.82 -0.93 -8.94
CA TYR A 127 -4.13 0.50 -8.84
C TYR A 127 -2.83 1.28 -8.77
N ILE A 128 -2.72 2.35 -9.57
CA ILE A 128 -1.55 3.23 -9.54
C ILE A 128 -2.04 4.62 -9.20
N PHE A 129 -1.67 5.13 -8.03
CA PHE A 129 -1.94 6.50 -7.62
C PHE A 129 -0.71 7.36 -7.88
N ASN A 130 -0.88 8.43 -8.64
CA ASN A 130 0.13 9.47 -8.82
C ASN A 130 -0.21 10.68 -7.95
N ASN A 131 0.82 11.43 -7.55
CA ASN A 131 0.68 12.66 -6.77
C ASN A 131 -0.14 12.47 -5.48
N PHE A 132 0.07 11.34 -4.80
CA PHE A 132 -0.53 11.06 -3.50
C PHE A 132 0.07 12.01 -2.47
N LYS A 133 -0.77 12.85 -1.87
CA LYS A 133 -0.41 13.91 -0.92
C LYS A 133 -1.39 14.00 0.23
#